data_AF-C4N028-F1
#
_entry.id   AF-C4N028-F1
#
_cell.length_a   1.000
_cell.length_b   1.000
_cell.length_c   1.000
_cell.angle_alpha   90.00
_cell.angle_beta   90.00
_cell.angle_gamma   90.00
#
_symmetry.space_group_name_H-M   'P 1'
#
loop_
_entity.id
_entity.type
_entity.pdbx_description
1 polymer ?
#
loop_
_entity_poly.entity_id
_entity_poly.type
_entity_poly.pdbx_seq_one_letter_code
_entity_poly.pdbx_strand_id
1 'polypeptide(L)'
;MMKSFFIMNFLNLNYPLILNILVLISLSIPIKFNKYHPMKMILILIFLTLIISLKMNLFKKSWMNFFILLIMVGGLMVIFMYITSLNNNSLMKFNLKNILKNLIKLTILMLFLIFLFKFYISYFNNQDSWNLNLNFIEEKNNFSMMKLFNINKMPLIFIMLYLYFSLICIMNICYKMKNPLRQINF
;
A
#
# COMPACT_ATOMS: atom_id res chain seq x y z
N MET A 1 16.85 27.48 16.84
CA MET A 1 17.38 26.80 15.64
C MET A 1 17.86 25.37 15.94
N MET A 2 18.65 25.13 17.00
CA MET A 2 19.08 23.77 17.38
C MET A 2 17.92 22.85 17.84
N LYS A 3 16.98 23.36 18.66
CA LYS A 3 15.79 22.60 19.08
C LYS A 3 14.88 22.20 17.90
N SER A 4 14.67 23.10 16.93
CA SER A 4 13.88 22.79 15.73
C SER A 4 14.56 21.78 14.83
N PHE A 5 15.90 21.80 14.73
CA PHE A 5 16.68 20.80 14.00
C PHE A 5 16.63 19.41 14.67
N PHE A 6 16.76 19.36 16.00
CA PHE A 6 16.58 18.13 16.76
C PHE A 6 15.19 17.54 16.63
N ILE A 7 14.15 18.39 16.68
CA ILE A 7 12.76 17.97 16.45
C ILE A 7 12.60 17.42 15.03
N MET A 8 13.19 18.07 14.01
CA MET A 8 13.12 17.61 12.63
C MET A 8 13.80 16.25 12.43
N ASN A 9 14.98 16.03 13.02
CA ASN A 9 15.67 14.74 12.95
C ASN A 9 14.92 13.65 13.72
N PHE A 10 14.38 13.97 14.90
CA PHE A 10 13.58 13.02 15.68
C PHE A 10 12.29 12.62 14.94
N LEU A 11 11.62 13.59 14.31
CA LEU A 11 10.45 13.33 13.47
C LEU A 11 10.80 12.46 12.26
N ASN A 12 11.91 12.75 11.56
CA ASN A 12 12.35 11.96 10.41
C ASN A 12 12.68 10.51 10.77
N LEU A 13 13.23 10.26 11.96
CA LEU A 13 13.59 8.92 12.43
C LEU A 13 12.37 8.11 12.88
N ASN A 14 11.39 8.75 13.51
CA ASN A 14 10.20 8.08 14.03
C ASN A 14 9.09 7.89 12.98
N TYR A 15 9.03 8.75 11.97
CA TYR A 15 8.04 8.69 10.90
C TYR A 15 7.98 7.34 10.14
N PRO A 16 9.09 6.68 9.71
CA PRO A 16 9.01 5.35 9.09
C PRO A 16 8.45 4.28 10.06
N LEU A 17 8.71 4.43 11.35
CA LEU A 17 8.21 3.51 12.37
C LEU A 17 6.70 3.66 12.53
N ILE A 18 6.20 4.90 12.60
CA ILE A 18 4.77 5.21 12.62
C ILE A 18 4.05 4.64 11.39
N LEU A 19 4.65 4.75 10.20
CA LEU A 19 4.08 4.18 8.98
C LEU A 19 4.04 2.66 9.01
N ASN A 20 5.07 2.00 9.53
CA ASN A 20 5.05 0.53 9.69
C ASN A 20 3.94 0.09 10.65
N ILE A 21 3.70 0.85 11.73
CA ILE A 21 2.59 0.61 12.65
C ILE A 21 1.25 0.74 11.91
N LEU A 22 1.06 1.78 11.09
CA LEU A 22 -0.15 1.98 10.29
C LEU A 22 -0.41 0.84 9.29
N VAL A 23 0.65 0.25 8.71
CA VAL A 23 0.51 -0.95 7.85
C VAL A 23 0.10 -2.17 8.66
N LEU A 24 0.66 -2.39 9.84
CA LEU A 24 0.27 -3.53 10.69
C LEU A 24 -1.18 -3.39 11.17
N ILE A 25 -1.62 -2.16 11.47
CA ILE A 25 -3.01 -1.85 11.82
C ILE A 25 -3.95 -2.24 10.68
N SER A 26 -3.66 -1.84 9.44
CA SER A 26 -4.53 -2.14 8.29
C SER A 26 -4.62 -3.64 7.99
N LEU A 27 -3.54 -4.40 8.21
CA LEU A 27 -3.54 -5.87 8.08
C LEU A 27 -4.29 -6.59 9.21
N SER A 28 -4.41 -5.96 10.39
CA SER A 28 -5.03 -6.57 11.57
C SER A 28 -6.56 -6.57 11.56
N ILE A 29 -7.19 -5.83 10.64
CA ILE A 29 -8.65 -5.73 10.49
C ILE A 29 -9.18 -7.12 10.14
N PRO A 30 -9.95 -7.79 11.02
CA PRO A 30 -10.36 -9.16 10.78
C PRO A 30 -11.32 -9.22 9.59
N ILE A 31 -10.85 -9.86 8.54
CA ILE A 31 -11.68 -10.51 7.55
C ILE A 31 -12.35 -11.70 8.26
N LYS A 32 -13.48 -11.47 8.93
CA LYS A 32 -14.37 -12.57 9.29
C LYS A 32 -14.95 -13.11 7.97
N PHE A 33 -14.55 -14.33 7.63
CA PHE A 33 -14.83 -15.07 6.39
C PHE A 33 -16.32 -15.22 6.02
N ASN A 34 -17.29 -14.82 6.86
CA ASN A 34 -18.70 -15.14 6.62
C ASN A 34 -19.56 -14.03 6.03
N LYS A 35 -19.06 -12.80 5.87
CA LYS A 35 -19.79 -11.71 5.17
C LYS A 35 -18.82 -10.83 4.39
N TYR A 36 -18.28 -11.37 3.31
CA TYR A 36 -17.50 -10.62 2.34
C TYR A 36 -18.39 -9.58 1.66
N HIS A 37 -18.32 -8.33 2.12
CA HIS A 37 -18.82 -7.23 1.31
C HIS A 37 -17.63 -6.67 0.52
N PRO A 38 -17.64 -6.75 -0.81
CA PRO A 38 -16.51 -6.37 -1.67
C PRO A 38 -16.08 -4.92 -1.43
N MET A 39 -17.03 -4.04 -1.14
CA MET A 39 -16.75 -2.65 -0.75
C MET A 39 -15.85 -2.53 0.49
N LYS A 40 -15.97 -3.42 1.51
CA LYS A 40 -15.06 -3.39 2.68
C LYS A 40 -13.63 -3.70 2.27
N MET A 41 -13.44 -4.67 1.38
CA MET A 41 -12.12 -5.06 0.91
C MET A 41 -11.47 -3.94 0.11
N ILE A 42 -12.24 -3.29 -0.77
CA ILE A 42 -11.77 -2.16 -1.59
C ILE A 42 -11.37 -0.98 -0.70
N LEU A 43 -12.17 -0.65 0.33
CA LEU A 43 -11.82 0.42 1.28
C LEU A 43 -10.53 0.13 2.06
N ILE A 44 -10.34 -1.11 2.52
CA ILE A 44 -9.10 -1.51 3.23
C ILE A 44 -7.89 -1.44 2.29
N LEU A 45 -8.04 -1.88 1.05
CA LEU A 45 -7.00 -1.84 0.02
C LEU A 45 -6.61 -0.40 -0.33
N ILE A 46 -7.57 0.51 -0.53
CA ILE A 46 -7.29 1.93 -0.79
C ILE A 46 -6.49 2.52 0.38
N PHE A 47 -6.92 2.28 1.62
CA PHE A 47 -6.22 2.78 2.81
C PHE A 47 -4.78 2.23 2.91
N LEU A 48 -4.59 0.95 2.64
CA LEU A 48 -3.26 0.31 2.65
C LEU A 48 -2.35 0.87 1.55
N THR A 49 -2.88 1.11 0.34
CA THR A 49 -2.09 1.70 -0.76
C THR A 49 -1.64 3.14 -0.47
N LEU A 50 -2.47 3.94 0.20
CA LEU A 50 -2.10 5.29 0.66
C LEU A 50 -0.99 5.27 1.72
N ILE A 51 -1.00 4.30 2.64
CA ILE A 51 0.07 4.18 3.64
C ILE A 51 1.39 3.75 2.98
N ILE A 52 1.33 2.83 2.02
CA ILE A 52 2.52 2.36 1.29
C ILE A 52 3.11 3.48 0.44
N SER A 53 2.27 4.27 -0.22
CA SER A 53 2.71 5.41 -1.03
C SER A 53 3.46 6.42 -0.15
N LEU A 54 2.90 6.78 1.02
CA LEU A 54 3.57 7.64 2.00
C LEU A 54 4.92 7.06 2.49
N LYS A 55 5.02 5.75 2.70
CA LYS A 55 6.28 5.07 3.06
C LYS A 55 7.33 5.16 1.96
N MET A 56 6.93 5.00 0.70
CA MET A 56 7.87 5.07 -0.44
C MET A 56 8.44 6.48 -0.65
N ASN A 57 7.72 7.52 -0.25
CA ASN A 57 8.20 8.91 -0.31
C ASN A 57 9.50 9.13 0.49
N LEU A 58 9.71 8.37 1.58
CA LEU A 58 10.89 8.50 2.44
C LEU A 58 12.18 8.05 1.77
N PHE A 59 12.12 7.16 0.79
CA PHE A 59 13.29 6.63 0.10
C PHE A 59 13.83 7.54 -1.01
N LYS A 60 13.54 8.86 -0.96
CA LYS A 60 13.99 9.91 -1.89
C LYS A 60 13.73 9.66 -3.38
N LYS A 61 12.82 8.74 -3.72
CA LYS A 61 12.31 8.52 -5.09
C LYS A 61 10.86 9.00 -5.20
N SER A 62 10.67 10.30 -5.03
CA SER A 62 9.34 10.93 -4.97
C SER A 62 8.45 10.64 -6.18
N TRP A 63 9.04 10.45 -7.37
CA TRP A 63 8.28 10.19 -8.60
C TRP A 63 7.71 8.76 -8.66
N MET A 64 8.42 7.79 -8.07
CA MET A 64 8.00 6.40 -8.08
C MET A 64 6.81 6.15 -7.15
N ASN A 65 6.70 6.93 -6.08
CA ASN A 65 5.53 6.94 -5.19
C ASN A 65 4.23 7.28 -5.96
N PHE A 66 4.26 8.29 -6.83
CA PHE A 66 3.07 8.68 -7.60
C PHE A 66 2.60 7.58 -8.56
N PHE A 67 3.51 6.89 -9.26
CA PHE A 67 3.15 5.79 -10.14
C PHE A 67 2.52 4.61 -9.38
N ILE A 68 3.06 4.26 -8.20
CA ILE A 68 2.49 3.20 -7.35
C ILE A 68 1.08 3.56 -6.91
N LEU A 69 0.84 4.82 -6.53
CA LEU A 69 -0.50 5.29 -6.14
C LEU A 69 -1.48 5.24 -7.32
N LEU A 70 -1.10 5.75 -8.49
CA LEU A 70 -1.96 5.81 -9.68
C LEU A 70 -2.36 4.42 -10.18
N ILE A 71 -1.41 3.51 -10.31
CA ILE A 71 -1.66 2.16 -10.86
C ILE A 71 -2.57 1.37 -9.90
N MET A 72 -2.32 1.46 -8.59
CA MET A 72 -3.10 0.71 -7.61
C MET A 72 -4.53 1.26 -7.47
N VAL A 73 -4.72 2.59 -7.42
CA VAL A 73 -6.05 3.18 -7.37
C VAL A 73 -6.83 2.92 -8.67
N GLY A 74 -6.18 3.05 -9.83
CA GLY A 74 -6.81 2.77 -11.13
C GLY A 74 -7.29 1.32 -11.27
N GLY A 75 -6.46 0.34 -10.89
CA GLY A 75 -6.85 -1.07 -10.90
C GLY A 75 -8.00 -1.40 -9.95
N LEU A 76 -8.02 -0.79 -8.77
CA LEU A 76 -9.09 -0.97 -7.78
C LEU A 76 -10.42 -0.38 -8.24
N MET A 77 -10.43 0.72 -9.00
CA MET A 77 -11.66 1.29 -9.56
C MET A 77 -12.33 0.37 -10.59
N VAL A 78 -11.55 -0.30 -11.45
CA VAL A 78 -12.10 -1.26 -12.42
C VAL A 78 -12.73 -2.46 -11.71
N ILE A 79 -12.06 -2.99 -10.68
CA ILE A 79 -12.59 -4.08 -9.84
C ILE A 79 -13.86 -3.62 -9.10
N PHE A 80 -13.90 -2.37 -8.62
CA PHE A 80 -15.09 -1.81 -7.97
C PHE A 80 -16.29 -1.80 -8.91
N MET A 81 -16.15 -1.27 -10.14
CA MET A 81 -17.23 -1.25 -11.13
C MET A 81 -17.72 -2.65 -11.48
N TYR A 82 -16.82 -3.62 -11.60
CA TYR A 82 -17.20 -5.00 -11.85
C TYR A 82 -18.06 -5.56 -10.72
N ILE A 83 -17.63 -5.40 -9.47
CA ILE A 83 -18.33 -6.03 -8.35
C ILE A 83 -19.64 -5.31 -7.99
N THR A 84 -19.72 -3.98 -8.11
CA THR A 84 -21.00 -3.26 -7.93
C THR A 84 -22.04 -3.65 -8.96
N SER A 85 -21.62 -4.05 -10.17
CA SER A 85 -22.55 -4.53 -11.20
C SER A 85 -23.09 -5.95 -10.94
N LEU A 86 -22.43 -6.74 -10.09
CA LEU A 86 -22.77 -8.15 -9.84
C LEU A 86 -23.61 -8.40 -8.59
N ASN A 87 -23.51 -7.54 -7.57
CA ASN A 87 -24.20 -7.76 -6.31
C ASN A 87 -25.50 -6.95 -6.21
N ASN A 88 -26.59 -7.61 -5.81
CA ASN A 88 -27.76 -6.92 -5.26
C ASN A 88 -27.29 -5.99 -4.13
N ASN A 89 -27.81 -4.76 -4.08
CA ASN A 89 -27.50 -3.69 -3.10
C ASN A 89 -27.82 -4.09 -1.64
N SER A 90 -27.20 -5.15 -1.09
CA SER A 90 -27.36 -5.54 0.29
C SER A 90 -26.58 -4.55 1.16
N LEU A 91 -27.32 -3.70 1.88
CA LEU A 91 -26.76 -2.73 2.81
C LEU A 91 -25.71 -3.39 3.71
N MET A 92 -24.54 -2.76 3.77
CA MET A 92 -23.41 -3.26 4.53
C MET A 92 -23.71 -3.19 6.04
N LYS A 93 -24.06 -4.32 6.64
CA LYS A 93 -24.31 -4.38 8.09
C LYS A 93 -23.00 -4.25 8.87
N PHE A 94 -22.92 -3.21 9.70
CA PHE A 94 -21.84 -3.00 10.67
C PHE A 94 -22.25 -3.54 12.03
N ASN A 95 -21.55 -4.56 12.52
CA ASN A 95 -21.76 -5.08 13.86
C ASN A 95 -20.88 -4.30 14.85
N LEU A 96 -21.47 -3.46 15.70
CA LEU A 96 -20.78 -2.68 16.73
C LEU A 96 -19.90 -3.56 17.64
N LYS A 97 -20.37 -4.78 18.01
CA LYS A 97 -19.58 -5.77 18.77
C LYS A 97 -18.28 -6.17 18.07
N ASN A 98 -18.29 -6.30 16.74
CA ASN A 98 -17.07 -6.61 15.99
C ASN A 98 -16.13 -5.40 15.96
N ILE A 99 -16.67 -4.19 15.85
CA ILE A 99 -15.86 -2.96 15.88
C ILE A 99 -15.15 -2.82 17.23
N LEU A 100 -15.87 -3.00 18.35
CA LEU A 100 -15.30 -2.96 19.69
C LEU A 100 -14.21 -4.02 19.89
N LYS A 101 -14.45 -5.27 19.44
CA LYS A 101 -13.42 -6.32 19.49
C LYS A 101 -12.16 -5.95 18.70
N ASN A 102 -12.31 -5.29 17.56
CA ASN A 102 -11.18 -4.84 16.75
C ASN A 102 -10.42 -3.71 17.43
N LEU A 103 -11.12 -2.76 18.05
CA LEU A 103 -10.49 -1.67 18.80
C LEU A 103 -9.64 -2.19 19.96
N ILE A 104 -10.14 -3.18 20.72
CA ILE A 104 -9.37 -3.80 21.81
C ILE A 104 -8.13 -4.53 21.27
N LYS A 105 -8.24 -5.21 20.13
CA LYS A 105 -7.07 -5.86 19.50
C LYS A 105 -6.02 -4.84 19.07
N LEU A 106 -6.45 -3.69 18.56
CA LEU A 106 -5.58 -2.59 18.15
C LEU A 106 -4.85 -1.96 19.34
N THR A 107 -5.53 -1.73 20.46
CA THR A 107 -4.88 -1.13 21.65
C THR A 107 -3.78 -2.03 22.21
N ILE A 108 -3.99 -3.36 22.24
CA ILE A 108 -2.98 -4.32 22.66
C ILE A 108 -1.76 -4.30 21.72
N LEU A 109 -2.00 -4.25 20.41
CA LEU A 109 -0.94 -4.18 19.40
C LEU A 109 -0.11 -2.90 19.55
N MET A 110 -0.76 -1.76 19.79
CA MET A 110 -0.09 -0.48 20.02
C MET A 110 0.77 -0.51 21.28
N LEU A 111 0.25 -1.05 22.38
CA LEU A 111 1.01 -1.18 23.63
C LEU A 111 2.25 -2.07 23.46
N PHE A 112 2.12 -3.19 22.74
CA PHE A 112 3.25 -4.07 22.44
C PHE A 112 4.34 -3.37 21.62
N LEU A 113 3.94 -2.57 20.63
CA LEU A 113 4.88 -1.83 19.78
C LEU A 113 5.59 -0.69 20.54
N ILE A 114 4.88 0.00 21.44
CA ILE A 114 5.50 1.02 22.32
C ILE A 114 6.53 0.36 23.23
N PHE A 115 6.23 -0.83 23.76
CA PHE A 115 7.18 -1.59 24.56
C PHE A 115 8.44 -1.98 23.77
N LEU A 116 8.27 -2.52 22.57
CA LEU A 116 9.40 -2.85 21.68
C LEU A 116 10.24 -1.62 21.32
N PHE A 117 9.60 -0.48 21.06
CA PHE A 117 10.30 0.76 20.72
C PHE A 117 11.13 1.30 21.89
N LYS A 118 10.59 1.24 23.10
CA LYS A 118 11.34 1.62 24.32
C LYS A 118 12.56 0.71 24.51
N PHE A 119 12.41 -0.59 24.25
CA PHE A 119 13.50 -1.56 24.31
C PHE A 119 14.57 -1.28 23.24
N TYR A 120 14.15 -0.96 22.01
CA TYR A 120 15.05 -0.60 20.91
C TYR A 120 15.86 0.67 21.25
N ILE A 121 15.20 1.74 21.72
CA ILE A 121 15.90 2.97 22.13
C ILE A 121 16.88 2.69 23.26
N SER A 122 16.51 1.91 24.28
CA SER A 122 17.43 1.57 25.37
C SER A 122 18.63 0.76 24.90
N TYR A 123 18.47 -0.08 23.87
CA TYR A 123 19.55 -0.87 23.31
C TYR A 123 20.54 0.00 22.50
N PHE A 124 20.02 0.96 21.72
CA PHE A 124 20.84 1.84 20.88
C PHE A 124 21.48 3.00 21.65
N ASN A 125 20.85 3.53 22.70
CA ASN A 125 21.46 4.57 23.53
C ASN A 125 22.69 4.07 24.31
N ASN A 126 22.90 2.76 24.39
CA ASN A 126 24.09 2.16 25.02
C ASN A 126 25.24 1.88 24.02
N GLN A 127 25.05 2.14 22.72
CA GLN A 127 26.11 2.03 21.71
C GLN A 127 26.34 3.40 21.08
N ASP A 128 27.35 4.09 21.58
CA ASP A 128 27.79 5.39 21.06
C ASP A 128 28.02 5.34 19.54
N SER A 129 27.43 6.33 18.86
CA SER A 129 27.80 6.81 17.53
C SER A 129 27.70 5.84 16.35
N TRP A 130 26.48 5.42 16.00
CA TRP A 130 26.20 5.12 14.59
C TRP A 130 25.87 6.45 13.90
N ASN A 131 26.91 7.19 13.54
CA ASN A 131 26.85 8.15 12.44
C ASN A 131 26.49 7.33 11.19
N LEU A 132 25.19 7.09 11.03
CA LEU A 132 24.60 6.53 9.84
C LEU A 132 25.01 7.47 8.72
N ASN A 133 25.95 6.98 7.90
CA ASN A 133 26.38 7.55 6.65
C ASN A 133 25.16 7.71 5.73
N LEU A 134 24.36 8.74 5.96
CA LEU A 134 23.22 9.16 5.14
C LEU A 134 23.70 9.43 3.70
N ASN A 135 24.95 9.85 3.54
CA ASN A 135 25.57 10.12 2.24
C ASN A 135 25.81 8.85 1.40
N PHE A 136 26.10 7.70 2.01
CA PHE A 136 26.31 6.44 1.25
C PHE A 136 25.01 5.87 0.67
N ILE A 137 23.86 6.22 1.24
CA ILE A 137 22.54 5.84 0.74
C ILE A 137 22.10 6.79 -0.38
N GLU A 138 22.47 8.07 -0.31
CA GLU A 138 22.15 9.07 -1.34
C GLU A 138 22.84 8.78 -2.68
N GLU A 139 24.10 8.37 -2.68
CA GLU A 139 24.84 8.10 -3.92
C GLU A 139 24.35 6.82 -4.64
N LYS A 140 23.97 5.77 -3.88
CA LYS A 140 23.49 4.51 -4.46
C LYS A 140 22.02 4.55 -4.91
N ASN A 141 21.21 5.44 -4.36
CA ASN A 141 19.78 5.54 -4.70
C ASN A 141 19.46 6.41 -5.92
N ASN A 142 20.44 7.07 -6.52
CA ASN A 142 20.31 7.77 -7.80
C ASN A 142 20.31 6.80 -9.01
N PHE A 143 19.49 5.75 -8.91
CA PHE A 143 18.90 5.11 -10.09
C PHE A 143 17.80 6.03 -10.60
N SER A 144 18.18 6.98 -11.45
CA SER A 144 17.22 7.76 -12.22
C SER A 144 16.48 6.82 -13.18
N MET A 145 15.17 7.03 -13.36
CA MET A 145 14.37 6.27 -14.34
C MET A 145 15.01 6.29 -15.74
N MET A 146 15.74 7.35 -16.05
CA MET A 146 16.48 7.53 -17.30
C MET A 146 17.56 6.46 -17.53
N LYS A 147 18.14 5.89 -16.46
CA LYS A 147 19.09 4.77 -16.55
C LYS A 147 18.41 3.46 -16.95
N LEU A 148 17.14 3.22 -16.58
CA LEU A 148 16.43 2.00 -16.98
C LEU A 148 16.17 1.94 -18.50
N PHE A 149 15.85 3.09 -19.12
CA PHE A 149 15.67 3.18 -20.56
C PHE A 149 17.00 3.04 -21.33
N ASN A 150 18.10 3.49 -20.74
CA ASN A 150 19.39 3.56 -21.41
C ASN A 150 20.26 2.31 -21.20
N ILE A 151 20.14 1.60 -20.07
CA ILE A 151 21.07 0.51 -19.72
C ILE A 151 20.73 -0.79 -20.46
N ASN A 152 19.44 -1.18 -20.55
CA ASN A 152 19.03 -2.40 -21.24
C ASN A 152 17.61 -2.26 -21.81
N LYS A 153 17.48 -2.22 -23.14
CA LYS A 153 16.17 -2.11 -23.84
C LYS A 153 15.38 -3.43 -23.88
N MET A 154 16.02 -4.58 -23.65
CA MET A 154 15.38 -5.90 -23.68
C MET A 154 14.17 -6.05 -22.73
N PRO A 155 14.23 -5.68 -21.43
CA PRO A 155 13.08 -5.77 -20.54
C PRO A 155 11.91 -4.87 -21.00
N LEU A 156 12.18 -3.70 -21.57
CA LEU A 156 11.15 -2.79 -22.11
C LEU A 156 10.40 -3.42 -23.29
N ILE A 157 11.14 -4.01 -24.23
CA ILE A 157 10.55 -4.70 -25.39
C ILE A 157 9.67 -5.86 -24.93
N PHE A 158 10.14 -6.63 -23.94
CA PHE A 158 9.36 -7.73 -23.37
C PHE A 158 8.05 -7.26 -22.71
N ILE A 159 8.09 -6.19 -21.92
CA ILE A 159 6.87 -5.62 -21.28
C ILE A 159 5.86 -5.16 -22.34
N MET A 160 6.31 -4.51 -23.42
CA MET A 160 5.44 -4.08 -24.49
C MET A 160 4.77 -5.25 -25.21
N LEU A 161 5.53 -6.30 -25.55
CA LEU A 161 4.99 -7.52 -26.15
C LEU A 161 4.00 -8.23 -25.21
N TYR A 162 4.29 -8.28 -23.90
CA TYR A 162 3.40 -8.87 -22.90
C TYR A 162 2.06 -8.12 -22.83
N LEU A 163 2.09 -6.78 -22.74
CA LEU A 163 0.87 -5.97 -22.71
C LEU A 163 0.06 -6.15 -24.01
N TYR A 164 0.72 -6.15 -25.17
CA TYR A 164 0.06 -6.39 -26.46
C TYR A 164 -0.60 -7.78 -26.54
N PHE A 165 0.12 -8.82 -26.14
CA PHE A 165 -0.43 -10.19 -26.10
C PHE A 165 -1.63 -10.28 -25.15
N SER A 166 -1.56 -9.68 -23.96
CA SER A 166 -2.67 -9.65 -23.00
C SER A 166 -3.92 -8.99 -23.58
N LEU A 167 -3.78 -7.90 -24.36
CA LEU A 167 -4.89 -7.24 -25.03
C LEU A 167 -5.56 -8.14 -26.06
N ILE A 168 -4.78 -8.86 -26.88
CA ILE A 168 -5.32 -9.83 -27.86
C ILE A 168 -6.09 -10.95 -27.14
N CYS A 169 -5.51 -11.50 -26.07
CA CYS A 169 -6.17 -12.52 -25.25
C CYS A 169 -7.48 -12.02 -24.67
N ILE A 170 -7.50 -10.82 -24.07
CA ILE A 170 -8.71 -10.22 -23.50
C ILE A 170 -9.78 -10.01 -24.58
N MET A 171 -9.41 -9.45 -25.74
CA MET A 171 -10.34 -9.26 -26.85
C MET A 171 -10.95 -10.59 -27.32
N ASN A 172 -10.14 -11.64 -27.44
CA ASN A 172 -10.63 -12.97 -27.82
C ASN A 172 -11.60 -13.57 -26.78
N ILE A 173 -11.38 -13.33 -25.49
CA ILE A 173 -12.31 -13.75 -24.42
C ILE A 173 -13.62 -12.95 -24.53
N CYS A 174 -13.54 -11.63 -24.72
CA CYS A 174 -14.70 -10.76 -24.89
C CYS A 174 -15.55 -11.13 -26.11
N TYR A 175 -14.95 -11.47 -27.25
CA TYR A 175 -15.68 -11.87 -28.46
C TYR A 175 -16.47 -13.19 -28.32
N LYS A 176 -15.99 -14.11 -27.47
CA LYS A 176 -16.67 -15.39 -27.21
C LYS A 176 -17.86 -15.23 -26.26
N MET A 177 -17.79 -14.27 -25.33
CA MET A 177 -18.87 -13.94 -24.38
C MET A 177 -19.88 -12.98 -25.04
N LYS A 178 -20.68 -13.46 -26.00
CA LYS A 178 -21.69 -12.64 -26.71
C LYS A 178 -22.89 -12.21 -25.85
N ASN A 179 -23.05 -12.75 -24.64
CA ASN A 179 -24.09 -12.30 -23.72
C ASN A 179 -23.65 -11.02 -23.00
N PRO A 180 -24.54 -10.02 -22.85
CA PRO A 180 -24.21 -8.85 -22.04
C PRO A 180 -23.86 -9.31 -20.62
N LEU A 181 -22.74 -8.81 -20.07
CA LEU A 181 -22.33 -9.02 -18.68
C LEU A 181 -23.39 -8.58 -17.66
N ARG A 182 -24.40 -7.83 -18.12
CA ARG A 182 -25.63 -7.50 -17.39
C ARG A 182 -26.77 -8.34 -17.95
N GLN A 183 -27.37 -9.21 -17.13
CA GLN A 183 -28.72 -9.68 -17.41
C GLN A 183 -29.62 -8.45 -17.48
N ILE A 184 -30.20 -8.22 -18.66
CA ILE A 184 -31.34 -7.31 -18.81
C ILE A 184 -32.51 -8.10 -18.21
N ASN A 185 -32.82 -7.82 -16.94
CA ASN A 185 -34.00 -8.39 -16.30
C ASN A 185 -35.22 -7.87 -17.07
N PHE A 186 -35.95 -8.77 -17.72
CA PHE A 186 -37.36 -8.62 -18.01
C PHE A 186 -38.18 -9.11 -16.82
#